data_AF-A0A4X1U018-F1
#
_entry.id   AF-A0A4X1U018-F1
#
_cell.length_a   1.000
_cell.length_b   1.000
_cell.length_c   1.000
_cell.angle_alpha   90.00
_cell.angle_beta   90.00
_cell.angle_gamma   90.00
#
_symmetry.space_group_name_H-M   'P 1'
#
loop_
_entity.id
_entity.type
_entity.pdbx_description
1 polymer ?
#
loop_
_entity_poly.entity_id
_entity_poly.type
_entity_poly.pdbx_seq_one_letter_code
_entity_poly.pdbx_strand_id
1 'polypeptide(L)'
;MFCPLSSFLSFCLYLMLPALCSTSVPPTFCCFCISTYILNLTILTYYLYLKPDRFYLSCFLKCNTEVIQDRKRKSEGFKTRKGIMTGSNGKDNRRKWIRKKAKEFPMFSFAAWRDAPLYPDWRKEEFEAANVTLDEATAHPALLVSERGRRVTWQETCQVLPSSTQRFNSIPCVLGQLHINSGRAYWEVEVGDMQSWDLGICRDNVTRKGAFIMSPQNGFWAIRLYDGDYWALTSPETSLPLRERPLKVGIFLNYEAGDVSFYNMTDGSHIFTFPQNTFCGVLRPLFRLWSSDSGSLTICSAEGECTDVVIHKPTLQVK
;
A
#
# COMPACT_ATOMS: atom_id res chain seq x y z
N MET A 1 -22.70 38.91 -7.53
CA MET A 1 -22.82 38.93 -9.00
C MET A 1 -22.70 37.49 -9.49
N PHE A 2 -23.80 36.74 -9.46
CA PHE A 2 -23.84 35.33 -9.87
C PHE A 2 -24.25 35.28 -11.34
N CYS A 3 -23.43 34.70 -12.21
CA CYS A 3 -23.87 34.32 -13.56
C CYS A 3 -24.96 33.24 -13.44
N PRO A 4 -26.08 33.34 -14.17
CA PRO A 4 -27.14 32.36 -14.07
C PRO A 4 -26.75 31.07 -14.81
N LEU A 5 -26.91 29.92 -14.14
CA LEU A 5 -26.70 28.57 -14.69
C LEU A 5 -27.43 28.30 -16.02
N SER A 6 -28.44 29.10 -16.37
CA SER A 6 -29.20 28.97 -17.62
C SER A 6 -28.36 29.24 -18.87
N SER A 7 -27.37 30.13 -18.78
CA SER A 7 -26.50 30.47 -19.92
C SER A 7 -25.54 29.33 -20.27
N PHE A 8 -25.07 28.59 -19.25
CA PHE A 8 -24.12 27.48 -19.42
C PHE A 8 -24.81 26.24 -20.00
N LEU A 9 -26.03 25.93 -19.53
CA LEU A 9 -26.81 24.81 -20.05
C LEU A 9 -27.24 25.03 -21.51
N SER A 10 -27.58 26.27 -21.88
CA SER A 10 -27.92 26.63 -23.26
C SER A 10 -26.72 26.50 -24.20
N PHE A 11 -25.51 26.89 -23.74
CA PHE A 11 -24.27 26.77 -24.52
C PHE A 11 -23.82 25.31 -24.71
N CYS A 12 -24.00 24.45 -23.70
CA CYS A 12 -23.71 23.03 -23.81
C CYS A 12 -24.69 22.27 -24.71
N LEU A 13 -25.97 22.69 -24.77
CA LEU A 13 -26.95 22.11 -25.68
C LEU A 13 -26.63 22.45 -27.15
N TYR A 14 -26.20 23.68 -27.43
CA TYR A 14 -25.89 24.17 -28.78
C TYR A 14 -24.64 23.52 -29.41
N LEU A 15 -23.65 23.15 -28.58
CA LEU A 15 -22.42 22.50 -29.05
C LEU A 15 -22.59 20.99 -29.31
N MET A 16 -23.65 20.36 -28.81
CA MET A 16 -23.88 18.91 -28.96
C MET A 16 -24.95 18.55 -30.01
N LEU A 17 -25.71 19.53 -30.50
CA LEU A 17 -26.65 19.37 -31.61
C LEU A 17 -26.01 18.84 -32.92
N PRO A 18 -24.75 19.15 -33.27
CA PRO A 18 -24.12 18.55 -34.44
C PRO A 18 -23.65 17.10 -34.23
N ALA A 19 -23.44 16.66 -32.99
CA ALA A 19 -22.90 15.33 -32.67
C ALA A 19 -23.96 14.22 -32.63
N LEU A 20 -25.24 14.58 -32.56
CA LEU A 20 -26.38 13.65 -32.54
C LEU A 20 -27.00 13.42 -33.92
N CYS A 21 -26.58 14.16 -34.96
CA CYS A 21 -27.23 14.12 -36.27
C CYS A 21 -26.47 13.30 -37.35
N SER A 22 -25.34 12.67 -37.00
CA SER A 22 -24.63 11.75 -37.90
C SER A 22 -25.03 10.29 -37.65
N THR A 23 -26.12 9.88 -38.31
CA THR A 23 -26.42 8.55 -38.87
C THR A 23 -26.32 7.29 -37.98
N SER A 24 -27.50 6.68 -37.74
CA SER A 24 -27.79 5.25 -37.53
C SER A 24 -28.02 4.68 -36.11
N VAL A 25 -28.51 5.47 -35.14
CA VAL A 25 -28.91 4.93 -33.82
C VAL A 25 -30.44 4.96 -33.65
N PRO A 26 -31.11 3.84 -33.28
CA PRO A 26 -32.55 3.79 -33.09
C PRO A 26 -33.04 4.71 -31.95
N PRO A 27 -34.23 5.33 -32.08
CA PRO A 27 -34.71 6.39 -31.17
C PRO A 27 -34.89 5.95 -29.70
N THR A 28 -35.03 4.66 -29.45
CA THR A 28 -35.10 4.08 -28.10
C THR A 28 -33.76 4.11 -27.36
N PHE A 29 -32.64 3.98 -28.07
CA PHE A 29 -31.29 4.10 -27.50
C PHE A 29 -30.96 5.55 -27.13
N CYS A 30 -31.46 6.51 -27.90
CA CYS A 30 -31.26 7.94 -27.62
C CYS A 30 -31.94 8.37 -26.32
N CYS A 31 -33.16 7.88 -26.05
CA CYS A 31 -33.90 8.18 -24.82
C CYS A 31 -33.22 7.59 -23.57
N PHE A 32 -32.65 6.39 -23.65
CA PHE A 32 -31.95 5.74 -22.53
C PHE A 32 -30.62 6.45 -22.20
N CYS A 33 -29.90 6.91 -23.23
CA CYS A 33 -28.67 7.70 -23.05
C CYS A 33 -28.97 9.08 -22.46
N ILE A 34 -30.06 9.73 -22.88
CA ILE A 34 -30.46 11.03 -22.35
C ILE A 34 -30.93 10.90 -20.88
N SER A 35 -31.70 9.87 -20.54
CA SER A 35 -32.17 9.67 -19.16
C SER A 35 -31.02 9.35 -18.19
N THR A 36 -30.09 8.48 -18.60
CA THR A 36 -28.89 8.17 -17.81
C THR A 36 -27.95 9.36 -17.69
N TYR A 37 -27.83 10.21 -18.72
CA TYR A 37 -27.04 11.43 -18.66
C TYR A 37 -27.66 12.47 -17.70
N ILE A 38 -28.98 12.65 -17.74
CA ILE A 38 -29.71 13.54 -16.82
C ILE A 38 -29.62 13.04 -15.37
N LEU A 39 -29.73 11.73 -15.15
CA LEU A 39 -29.59 11.12 -13.82
C LEU A 39 -28.16 11.32 -13.27
N ASN A 40 -27.14 11.14 -14.11
CA ASN A 40 -25.76 11.39 -13.73
C ASN A 40 -25.50 12.88 -13.44
N LEU A 41 -26.08 13.79 -14.21
CA LEU A 41 -25.99 15.23 -13.94
C LEU A 41 -26.68 15.61 -12.63
N THR A 42 -27.85 15.05 -12.33
CA THR A 42 -28.56 15.32 -11.06
C THR A 42 -27.81 14.75 -9.86
N ILE A 43 -27.24 13.53 -9.95
CA ILE A 43 -26.39 12.96 -8.91
C ILE A 43 -25.13 13.82 -8.70
N LEU A 44 -24.49 14.26 -9.78
CA LEU A 44 -23.29 15.12 -9.71
C LEU A 44 -23.63 16.47 -9.08
N THR A 45 -24.78 17.05 -9.42
CA THR A 45 -25.24 18.33 -8.85
C THR A 45 -25.57 18.18 -7.36
N TYR A 46 -26.19 17.07 -6.96
CA TYR A 46 -26.46 16.73 -5.56
C TYR A 46 -25.17 16.52 -4.75
N TYR A 47 -24.17 15.83 -5.32
CA TYR A 47 -22.86 15.64 -4.71
C TYR A 47 -22.09 16.96 -4.54
N LEU A 48 -22.19 17.86 -5.53
CA LEU A 48 -21.58 19.20 -5.48
C LEU A 48 -22.28 20.12 -4.47
N TYR A 49 -23.57 19.90 -4.21
CA TYR A 49 -24.32 20.62 -3.19
C TYR A 49 -23.94 20.19 -1.76
N LEU A 50 -23.57 18.93 -1.55
CA LEU A 50 -23.25 18.38 -0.23
C LEU A 50 -21.78 18.52 0.20
N LYS A 51 -20.82 18.75 -0.71
CA LYS A 51 -19.41 18.99 -0.37
C LYS A 51 -18.77 20.04 -1.29
N PRO A 52 -18.51 21.27 -0.83
CA PRO A 52 -18.16 22.39 -1.69
C PRO A 52 -16.65 22.55 -1.94
N ASP A 53 -15.85 21.48 -1.91
CA ASP A 53 -14.41 21.60 -2.17
C ASP A 53 -14.06 21.52 -3.67
N ARG A 54 -13.78 22.70 -4.24
CA ARG A 54 -13.54 22.95 -5.68
C ARG A 54 -12.31 22.26 -6.29
N PHE A 55 -11.51 21.52 -5.54
CA PHE A 55 -10.25 20.94 -6.03
C PHE A 55 -10.39 19.57 -6.72
N TYR A 56 -11.36 18.73 -6.34
CA TYR A 56 -11.44 17.34 -6.81
C TYR A 56 -12.01 17.18 -8.24
N LEU A 57 -12.93 18.05 -8.65
CA LEU A 57 -13.68 17.89 -9.91
C LEU A 57 -12.82 18.16 -11.16
N SER A 58 -11.88 19.11 -11.07
CA SER A 58 -10.93 19.44 -12.13
C SER A 58 -9.99 18.28 -12.46
N CYS A 59 -9.47 17.61 -11.42
CA CYS A 59 -8.56 16.46 -11.58
C CYS A 59 -9.29 15.21 -12.09
N PHE A 60 -10.53 14.96 -11.64
CA PHE A 60 -11.27 13.76 -12.01
C PHE A 60 -11.73 13.76 -13.48
N LEU A 61 -12.17 14.91 -14.01
CA LEU A 61 -12.64 15.04 -15.40
C LEU A 61 -11.48 15.01 -16.42
N LYS A 62 -10.32 15.60 -16.08
CA LYS A 62 -9.11 15.51 -16.92
C LYS A 62 -8.54 14.09 -16.98
N CYS A 63 -8.51 13.39 -15.84
CA CYS A 63 -7.94 12.04 -15.78
C CYS A 63 -8.77 11.02 -16.58
N ASN A 64 -10.11 11.10 -16.53
CA ASN A 64 -10.95 10.12 -17.23
C ASN A 64 -10.96 10.27 -18.77
N THR A 65 -10.88 11.49 -19.30
CA THR A 65 -10.89 11.70 -20.77
C THR A 65 -9.58 11.29 -21.42
N GLU A 66 -8.44 11.57 -20.80
CA GLU A 66 -7.12 11.20 -21.32
C GLU A 66 -6.86 9.68 -21.21
N VAL A 67 -7.29 9.03 -20.12
CA VAL A 67 -7.13 7.57 -19.91
C VAL A 67 -8.00 6.76 -20.88
N ILE A 68 -9.21 7.21 -21.20
CA ILE A 68 -10.09 6.53 -22.16
C ILE A 68 -9.54 6.62 -23.59
N GLN A 69 -8.97 7.77 -23.98
CA GLN A 69 -8.36 7.96 -25.30
C GLN A 69 -7.01 7.22 -25.44
N ASP A 70 -6.25 7.08 -24.36
CA ASP A 70 -5.01 6.29 -24.33
C ASP A 70 -5.29 4.77 -24.38
N ARG A 71 -6.38 4.31 -23.74
CA ARG A 71 -6.83 2.90 -23.83
C ARG A 71 -7.28 2.50 -25.23
N LYS A 72 -7.98 3.37 -25.98
CA LYS A 72 -8.35 3.09 -27.39
C LYS A 72 -7.10 2.93 -28.27
N ARG A 73 -6.15 3.88 -28.20
CA ARG A 73 -4.88 3.84 -28.96
C ARG A 73 -3.99 2.65 -28.59
N LYS A 74 -3.94 2.25 -27.32
CA LYS A 74 -3.14 1.09 -26.87
C LYS A 74 -3.76 -0.26 -27.25
N SER A 75 -5.08 -0.38 -27.29
CA SER A 75 -5.73 -1.63 -27.72
C SER A 75 -5.47 -1.96 -29.21
N GLU A 76 -5.34 -0.93 -30.04
CA GLU A 76 -5.00 -1.05 -31.47
C GLU A 76 -3.50 -1.32 -31.67
N GLY A 77 -2.62 -0.74 -30.84
CA GLY A 77 -1.17 -1.00 -30.89
C GLY A 77 -0.73 -2.34 -30.27
N PHE A 78 -1.48 -2.89 -29.31
CA PHE A 78 -1.12 -4.11 -28.57
C PHE A 78 -1.40 -5.40 -29.35
N LYS A 79 -2.29 -5.37 -30.36
CA LYS A 79 -2.51 -6.51 -31.26
C LYS A 79 -1.34 -6.77 -32.23
N THR A 80 -0.45 -5.79 -32.43
CA THR A 80 0.63 -5.87 -33.44
C THR A 80 2.02 -6.21 -32.87
N ARG A 81 2.19 -6.34 -31.54
CA ARG A 81 3.51 -6.57 -30.90
C ARG A 81 3.59 -7.76 -29.95
N LYS A 82 2.69 -8.75 -30.09
CA LYS A 82 2.74 -9.99 -29.29
C LYS A 82 3.79 -11.01 -29.76
N GLY A 83 4.82 -10.55 -30.47
CA GLY A 83 6.02 -11.32 -30.77
C GLY A 83 7.24 -10.52 -30.34
N ILE A 84 8.11 -11.17 -29.54
CA ILE A 84 9.49 -10.78 -29.23
C ILE A 84 9.67 -9.82 -28.05
N MET A 85 9.99 -10.36 -26.87
CA MET A 85 11.25 -10.09 -26.11
C MET A 85 11.15 -10.57 -24.65
N THR A 86 11.64 -11.79 -24.39
CA THR A 86 12.13 -12.25 -23.08
C THR A 86 13.65 -12.07 -23.07
N GLY A 87 14.16 -11.09 -22.31
CA GLY A 87 15.59 -10.84 -22.19
C GLY A 87 15.93 -9.60 -21.36
N SER A 88 17.11 -9.60 -20.73
CA SER A 88 17.60 -8.58 -19.77
C SER A 88 17.44 -7.12 -20.25
N ASN A 89 17.51 -6.89 -21.57
CA ASN A 89 17.25 -5.59 -22.22
C ASN A 89 15.83 -5.02 -22.01
N GLY A 90 14.83 -5.87 -21.77
CA GLY A 90 13.45 -5.45 -21.56
C GLY A 90 13.23 -4.75 -20.22
N LYS A 91 13.92 -5.20 -19.17
CA LYS A 91 13.85 -4.57 -17.83
C LYS A 91 14.54 -3.21 -17.83
N ASP A 92 15.69 -3.09 -18.51
CA ASP A 92 16.43 -1.82 -18.57
C ASP A 92 15.72 -0.77 -19.44
N ASN A 93 15.16 -1.17 -20.58
CA ASN A 93 14.33 -0.28 -21.40
C ASN A 93 13.06 0.18 -20.69
N ARG A 94 12.44 -0.69 -19.87
CA ARG A 94 11.30 -0.31 -19.03
C ARG A 94 11.69 0.70 -17.96
N ARG A 95 12.80 0.48 -17.24
CA ARG A 95 13.36 1.44 -16.25
C ARG A 95 13.66 2.81 -16.88
N LYS A 96 14.24 2.80 -18.08
CA LYS A 96 14.53 4.02 -18.86
C LYS A 96 13.25 4.74 -19.29
N TRP A 97 12.21 4.00 -19.66
CA TRP A 97 10.90 4.54 -20.01
C TRP A 97 10.17 5.14 -18.80
N ILE A 98 10.22 4.48 -17.64
CA ILE A 98 9.64 4.98 -16.38
C ILE A 98 10.33 6.27 -15.94
N ARG A 99 11.67 6.31 -15.93
CA ARG A 99 12.43 7.54 -15.62
C ARG A 99 12.12 8.68 -16.59
N LYS A 100 11.88 8.36 -17.87
CA LYS A 100 11.47 9.35 -18.87
C LYS A 100 10.05 9.84 -18.61
N LYS A 101 9.12 8.94 -18.27
CA LYS A 101 7.73 9.28 -17.96
C LYS A 101 7.58 10.09 -16.66
N ALA A 102 8.37 9.79 -15.63
CA ALA A 102 8.43 10.56 -14.40
C ALA A 102 8.91 12.01 -14.62
N LYS A 103 9.74 12.24 -15.66
CA LYS A 103 10.15 13.59 -16.08
C LYS A 103 9.13 14.30 -16.97
N GLU A 104 8.31 13.55 -17.71
CA GLU A 104 7.30 14.10 -18.64
C GLU A 104 5.98 14.51 -17.94
N PHE A 105 5.69 13.99 -16.74
CA PHE A 105 4.51 14.34 -15.95
C PHE A 105 4.88 14.96 -14.59
N PRO A 106 5.30 16.25 -14.54
CA PRO A 106 5.69 16.93 -13.31
C PRO A 106 4.48 17.49 -12.55
N MET A 107 3.35 16.79 -12.54
CA MET A 107 2.15 17.23 -11.83
C MET A 107 2.02 16.41 -10.56
N PHE A 108 2.91 16.65 -9.58
CA PHE A 108 2.74 16.42 -8.14
C PHE A 108 4.11 16.66 -7.50
N SER A 109 4.20 17.59 -6.55
CA SER A 109 5.40 17.79 -5.73
C SER A 109 5.80 16.47 -5.06
N PHE A 110 7.06 16.29 -4.67
CA PHE A 110 7.52 15.09 -3.93
C PHE A 110 6.58 14.73 -2.75
N ALA A 111 5.98 15.75 -2.12
CA ALA A 111 4.99 15.58 -1.06
C ALA A 111 3.72 14.84 -1.50
N ALA A 112 3.21 15.05 -2.72
CA ALA A 112 1.99 14.42 -3.20
C ALA A 112 2.18 12.95 -3.66
N TRP A 113 3.44 12.50 -3.87
CA TRP A 113 3.75 11.08 -4.11
C TRP A 113 3.68 10.23 -2.84
N ARG A 114 3.84 10.85 -1.67
CA ARG A 114 3.86 10.15 -0.37
C ARG A 114 2.51 9.61 0.05
N ASP A 115 1.45 10.31 -0.35
CA ASP A 115 0.06 10.00 0.05
C ASP A 115 -0.77 9.45 -1.12
N ALA A 116 -0.09 9.15 -2.24
CA ALA A 116 -0.73 8.55 -3.39
C ALA A 116 -1.16 7.10 -3.07
N PRO A 117 -2.34 6.65 -3.53
CA PRO A 117 -2.74 5.24 -3.47
C PRO A 117 -1.67 4.33 -4.07
N LEU A 118 -1.57 3.10 -3.58
CA LEU A 118 -0.70 2.10 -4.17
C LEU A 118 -1.25 1.79 -5.56
N TYR A 119 -0.58 2.25 -6.61
CA TYR A 119 -0.87 1.64 -7.90
C TYR A 119 -0.08 0.32 -7.94
N PRO A 120 -0.73 -0.80 -8.30
CA PRO A 120 -0.19 -2.14 -8.12
C PRO A 120 1.21 -2.36 -8.70
N ASP A 121 1.56 -1.66 -9.78
CA ASP A 121 2.77 -1.96 -10.54
C ASP A 121 3.97 -1.05 -10.23
N TRP A 122 3.80 0.26 -9.98
CA TRP A 122 4.98 1.15 -9.96
C TRP A 122 5.76 1.12 -8.64
N ARG A 123 5.10 1.07 -7.47
CA ARG A 123 5.84 1.03 -6.19
C ARG A 123 6.62 -0.28 -6.04
N LYS A 124 6.03 -1.40 -6.45
CA LYS A 124 6.70 -2.70 -6.46
C LYS A 124 7.85 -2.74 -7.49
N GLU A 125 7.85 -1.88 -8.51
CA GLU A 125 8.96 -1.71 -9.45
C GLU A 125 10.11 -0.81 -8.89
N GLU A 126 9.82 0.10 -7.96
CA GLU A 126 10.81 1.02 -7.38
C GLU A 126 11.39 0.57 -6.03
N PHE A 127 10.63 -0.21 -5.26
CA PHE A 127 11.03 -0.77 -3.97
C PHE A 127 11.40 -2.24 -4.12
N GLU A 128 12.46 -2.65 -3.45
CA GLU A 128 12.88 -4.04 -3.44
C GLU A 128 12.00 -4.84 -2.47
N ALA A 129 11.40 -5.92 -2.96
CA ALA A 129 10.65 -6.85 -2.12
C ALA A 129 11.62 -7.53 -1.16
N ALA A 130 11.48 -7.22 0.13
CA ALA A 130 12.37 -7.70 1.16
C ALA A 130 11.88 -9.02 1.74
N ASN A 131 12.73 -10.04 1.75
CA ASN A 131 12.46 -11.30 2.44
C ASN A 131 12.71 -11.10 3.94
N VAL A 132 11.66 -10.75 4.68
CA VAL A 132 11.74 -10.54 6.13
C VAL A 132 11.46 -11.85 6.87
N THR A 133 12.36 -12.20 7.79
CA THR A 133 12.13 -13.21 8.82
C THR A 133 12.26 -12.57 10.20
N LEU A 134 11.69 -13.18 11.22
CA LEU A 134 11.67 -12.73 12.61
C LEU A 134 12.94 -13.18 13.33
N ASP A 135 13.41 -12.34 14.24
CA ASP A 135 14.57 -12.58 15.07
C ASP A 135 14.15 -13.04 16.48
N GLU A 136 14.21 -14.36 16.71
CA GLU A 136 13.91 -15.01 17.99
C GLU A 136 14.72 -14.47 19.17
N ALA A 137 15.93 -13.94 18.93
CA ALA A 137 16.75 -13.37 19.99
C ALA A 137 16.16 -12.06 20.52
N THR A 138 15.31 -11.39 19.74
CA THR A 138 14.63 -10.14 20.12
C THR A 138 13.24 -10.37 20.70
N ALA A 139 12.61 -11.51 20.38
CA ALA A 139 11.22 -11.79 20.70
C ALA A 139 10.94 -11.78 22.22
N HIS A 140 9.87 -11.10 22.61
CA HIS A 140 9.38 -11.15 23.99
C HIS A 140 9.06 -12.59 24.42
N PRO A 141 9.28 -12.98 25.69
CA PRO A 141 9.03 -14.36 26.17
C PRO A 141 7.60 -14.88 25.99
N ALA A 142 6.62 -13.97 25.89
CA ALA A 142 5.22 -14.30 25.61
C ALA A 142 4.91 -14.56 24.12
N LEU A 143 5.91 -14.43 23.24
CA LEU A 143 5.74 -14.62 21.80
C LEU A 143 6.41 -15.92 21.35
N LEU A 144 5.76 -16.62 20.41
CA LEU A 144 6.36 -17.71 19.65
C LEU A 144 6.64 -17.25 18.23
N VAL A 145 7.83 -17.55 17.74
CA VAL A 145 8.16 -17.42 16.32
C VAL A 145 8.03 -18.81 15.70
N SER A 146 7.32 -18.91 14.58
CA SER A 146 7.06 -20.17 13.88
C SER A 146 7.13 -19.99 12.36
N GLU A 147 6.84 -21.06 11.61
CA GLU A 147 6.82 -21.05 10.13
C GLU A 147 8.11 -20.50 9.52
N ARG A 148 9.25 -21.08 9.90
CA ARG A 148 10.59 -20.66 9.44
C ARG A 148 10.87 -19.17 9.71
N GLY A 149 10.36 -18.65 10.82
CA GLY A 149 10.56 -17.26 11.20
C GLY A 149 9.62 -16.28 10.51
N ARG A 150 8.50 -16.71 9.93
CA ARG A 150 7.56 -15.79 9.26
C ARG A 150 6.30 -15.49 10.05
N ARG A 151 5.95 -16.33 11.03
CA ARG A 151 4.76 -16.13 11.85
C ARG A 151 5.15 -15.83 13.28
N VAL A 152 4.43 -14.90 13.90
CA VAL A 152 4.47 -14.67 15.35
C VAL A 152 3.09 -14.86 15.96
N THR A 153 3.03 -15.62 17.05
CA THR A 153 1.81 -15.85 17.83
C THR A 153 2.07 -15.56 19.30
N TRP A 154 1.00 -15.36 20.06
CA TRP A 154 1.08 -15.32 21.51
C TRP A 154 1.21 -16.74 22.09
N GLN A 155 1.86 -16.87 23.24
CA GLN A 155 1.85 -18.08 24.05
C GLN A 155 1.22 -17.82 25.41
N GLU A 156 0.35 -18.73 25.85
CA GLU A 156 -0.28 -18.65 27.17
C GLU A 156 0.76 -18.67 28.30
N THR A 157 1.80 -19.50 28.16
CA THR A 157 2.90 -19.58 29.12
C THR A 157 4.14 -18.91 28.54
N CYS A 158 4.71 -17.96 29.28
CA CYS A 158 5.96 -17.32 28.90
C CYS A 158 7.11 -18.32 28.87
N GLN A 159 7.92 -18.27 27.82
CA GLN A 159 9.10 -19.12 27.69
C GLN A 159 10.18 -18.73 28.72
N VAL A 160 10.84 -19.73 29.30
CA VAL A 160 12.02 -19.51 30.15
C VAL A 160 13.24 -19.30 29.24
N LEU A 161 13.51 -18.04 28.92
CA LEU A 161 14.60 -17.65 28.03
C LEU A 161 15.71 -16.93 28.81
N PRO A 162 16.99 -17.08 28.41
CA PRO A 162 18.09 -16.37 29.05
C PRO A 162 17.93 -14.87 28.89
N SER A 163 18.39 -14.11 29.89
CA SER A 163 18.39 -12.65 29.83
C SER A 163 19.30 -12.18 28.69
N SER A 164 18.77 -11.38 27.78
CA SER A 164 19.53 -10.74 26.70
C SER A 164 19.29 -9.24 26.72
N THR A 165 20.26 -8.47 26.24
CA THR A 165 20.09 -7.03 25.98
C THR A 165 19.28 -6.78 24.70
N GLN A 166 19.24 -7.76 23.80
CA GLN A 166 18.50 -7.70 22.55
C GLN A 166 17.00 -8.03 22.74
N ARG A 167 16.61 -8.66 23.85
CA ARG A 167 15.23 -9.09 24.04
C ARG A 167 14.33 -7.96 24.52
N PHE A 168 13.15 -7.84 23.92
CA PHE A 168 12.07 -7.04 24.50
C PHE A 168 11.52 -7.75 25.74
N ASN A 169 11.55 -7.08 26.89
CA ASN A 169 11.04 -7.64 28.15
C ASN A 169 9.82 -6.89 28.70
N SER A 170 9.55 -5.69 28.16
CA SER A 170 8.51 -4.80 28.71
C SER A 170 7.27 -4.74 27.85
N ILE A 171 7.42 -4.97 26.54
CA ILE A 171 6.30 -5.05 25.61
C ILE A 171 6.44 -6.31 24.73
N PRO A 172 5.32 -6.96 24.38
CA PRO A 172 5.27 -8.14 23.50
C PRO A 172 5.64 -7.81 22.04
N CYS A 173 6.91 -7.48 21.82
CA CYS A 173 7.49 -7.15 20.51
C CYS A 173 8.50 -8.20 20.05
N VAL A 174 8.68 -8.25 18.72
CA VAL A 174 9.75 -8.96 18.02
C VAL A 174 10.21 -8.12 16.83
N LEU A 175 11.50 -8.18 16.51
CA LEU A 175 12.08 -7.51 15.33
C LEU A 175 12.28 -8.49 14.18
N GLY A 176 12.33 -7.96 12.96
CA GLY A 176 12.81 -8.70 11.80
C GLY A 176 14.35 -8.84 11.82
N GLN A 177 14.89 -9.93 11.28
CA GLN A 177 16.33 -10.13 11.06
C GLN A 177 16.91 -9.20 9.99
N LEU A 178 16.06 -8.56 9.19
CA LEU A 178 16.48 -7.59 8.19
C LEU A 178 17.01 -6.31 8.86
N HIS A 179 18.21 -5.90 8.45
CA HIS A 179 18.89 -4.70 8.92
C HIS A 179 19.04 -3.74 7.73
N ILE A 180 18.36 -2.59 7.78
CA ILE A 180 18.27 -1.63 6.68
C ILE A 180 19.03 -0.36 7.06
N ASN A 181 20.01 0.02 6.25
CA ASN A 181 20.80 1.24 6.44
C ASN A 181 20.90 2.09 5.15
N SER A 182 20.23 1.66 4.09
CA SER A 182 20.18 2.31 2.77
C SER A 182 19.09 1.67 1.91
N GLY A 183 18.74 2.34 0.83
CA GLY A 183 17.87 1.84 -0.22
C GLY A 183 16.38 1.94 0.06
N ARG A 184 15.63 1.25 -0.80
CA ARG A 184 14.17 1.19 -0.77
C ARG A 184 13.72 -0.25 -0.63
N ALA A 185 13.03 -0.56 0.46
CA ALA A 185 12.57 -1.90 0.77
C ALA A 185 11.07 -1.88 1.07
N TYR A 186 10.39 -2.95 0.72
CA TYR A 186 9.01 -3.17 1.15
C TYR A 186 8.76 -4.63 1.54
N TRP A 187 7.84 -4.84 2.46
CA TRP A 187 7.31 -6.17 2.81
C TRP A 187 5.84 -6.06 3.16
N GLU A 188 5.14 -7.18 3.10
CA GLU A 188 3.71 -7.28 3.37
C GLU A 188 3.49 -8.19 4.59
N VAL A 189 2.50 -7.84 5.42
CA VAL A 189 2.15 -8.57 6.63
C VAL A 189 0.67 -8.86 6.60
N GLU A 190 0.31 -10.13 6.71
CA GLU A 190 -1.06 -10.59 6.91
C GLU A 190 -1.44 -10.39 8.37
N VAL A 191 -2.52 -9.62 8.55
CA VAL A 191 -3.10 -9.26 9.85
C VAL A 191 -4.52 -9.81 10.03
N GLY A 192 -5.13 -10.35 8.97
CA GLY A 192 -6.44 -10.99 9.04
C GLY A 192 -7.52 -10.11 9.69
N ASP A 193 -8.31 -10.73 10.57
CA ASP A 193 -9.38 -10.12 11.36
C ASP A 193 -8.96 -9.76 12.80
N MET A 194 -7.65 -9.73 13.08
CA MET A 194 -7.09 -9.41 14.40
C MET A 194 -7.53 -8.03 14.88
N GLN A 195 -7.89 -7.88 16.15
CA GLN A 195 -8.38 -6.60 16.71
C GLN A 195 -7.30 -5.70 17.32
N SER A 196 -6.06 -6.18 17.46
CA SER A 196 -4.97 -5.37 18.03
C SER A 196 -3.59 -5.85 17.59
N TRP A 197 -2.76 -4.92 17.10
CA TRP A 197 -1.36 -5.13 16.71
C TRP A 197 -0.64 -3.79 16.50
N ASP A 198 0.69 -3.76 16.63
CA ASP A 198 1.50 -2.64 16.11
C ASP A 198 2.45 -3.18 15.02
N LEU A 199 2.57 -2.45 13.90
CA LEU A 199 3.43 -2.79 12.76
C LEU A 199 4.24 -1.57 12.31
N GLY A 200 5.51 -1.79 11.97
CA GLY A 200 6.33 -0.74 11.37
C GLY A 200 7.80 -1.04 11.36
N ILE A 201 8.60 -0.02 11.68
CA ILE A 201 10.05 -0.12 11.82
C ILE A 201 10.53 0.58 13.09
N CYS A 202 11.70 0.21 13.57
CA CYS A 202 12.41 0.92 14.62
C CYS A 202 13.90 0.98 14.36
N ARG A 203 14.61 1.86 15.07
CA ARG A 203 16.08 1.79 15.14
C ARG A 203 16.50 0.49 15.80
N ASP A 204 17.65 -0.05 15.41
CA ASP A 204 18.17 -1.25 16.08
C ASP A 204 18.51 -0.97 17.55
N ASN A 205 18.96 0.23 17.90
CA ASN A 205 19.36 0.58 19.27
C ASN A 205 18.22 1.15 20.15
N VAL A 206 16.94 0.88 19.83
CA VAL A 206 15.83 1.34 20.68
C VAL A 206 15.87 0.73 22.08
N THR A 207 15.28 1.43 23.05
CA THR A 207 15.04 0.90 24.40
C THR A 207 14.11 -0.32 24.34
N ARG A 208 14.56 -1.45 24.91
CA ARG A 208 13.81 -2.73 24.91
C ARG A 208 13.34 -3.18 26.30
N LYS A 209 13.70 -2.41 27.34
CA LYS A 209 13.41 -2.68 28.76
C LYS A 209 12.90 -1.41 29.46
N GLY A 210 12.08 -1.59 30.47
CA GLY A 210 11.47 -0.50 31.22
C GLY A 210 10.27 0.11 30.49
N ALA A 211 9.74 1.19 31.04
CA ALA A 211 8.66 1.95 30.44
C ALA A 211 9.21 2.89 29.35
N PHE A 212 8.65 2.82 28.16
CA PHE A 212 8.93 3.74 27.06
C PHE A 212 7.70 3.90 26.17
N ILE A 213 7.68 5.00 25.41
CA ILE A 213 6.60 5.30 24.47
C ILE A 213 7.11 5.02 23.05
N MET A 214 6.35 4.28 22.26
CA MET A 214 6.64 4.09 20.83
C MET A 214 6.31 5.39 20.08
N SER A 215 7.34 6.10 19.64
CA SER A 215 7.22 7.34 18.85
C SER A 215 8.47 7.56 17.99
N PRO A 216 8.40 8.40 16.94
CA PRO A 216 9.57 8.76 16.13
C PRO A 216 10.73 9.32 16.95
N GLN A 217 10.43 10.11 17.99
CA GLN A 217 11.41 10.68 18.91
C GLN A 217 12.23 9.59 19.61
N ASN A 218 11.58 8.46 19.94
CA ASN A 218 12.22 7.30 20.55
C ASN A 218 12.71 6.27 19.51
N GLY A 219 12.69 6.60 18.22
CA GLY A 219 13.20 5.75 17.15
C GLY A 219 12.22 4.70 16.63
N PHE A 220 10.91 4.91 16.79
CA PHE A 220 9.87 4.02 16.29
C PHE A 220 8.98 4.72 15.25
N TRP A 221 8.75 4.08 14.12
CA TRP A 221 7.81 4.53 13.07
C TRP A 221 6.85 3.39 12.77
N ALA A 222 5.70 3.40 13.46
CA ALA A 222 4.74 2.31 13.42
C ALA A 222 3.29 2.81 13.44
N ILE A 223 2.40 2.01 12.88
CA ILE A 223 0.95 2.17 13.02
C ILE A 223 0.43 1.09 13.97
N ARG A 224 -0.71 1.37 14.59
CA ARG A 224 -1.39 0.53 15.58
C ARG A 224 -2.82 0.29 15.14
N LEU A 225 -3.25 -0.94 15.32
CA LEU A 225 -4.64 -1.29 15.54
C LEU A 225 -4.81 -1.59 17.03
N TYR A 226 -5.78 -0.96 17.69
CA TYR A 226 -6.11 -1.26 19.08
C TYR A 226 -7.61 -1.09 19.28
N ASP A 227 -8.26 -2.14 19.80
CA ASP A 227 -9.71 -2.20 19.98
C ASP A 227 -10.52 -1.77 18.75
N GLY A 228 -10.04 -2.16 17.56
CA GLY A 228 -10.69 -1.83 16.27
C GLY A 228 -10.31 -0.46 15.68
N ASP A 229 -9.68 0.43 16.44
CA ASP A 229 -9.27 1.76 15.99
C ASP A 229 -7.81 1.78 15.50
N TYR A 230 -7.56 2.59 14.45
CA TYR A 230 -6.25 2.73 13.83
C TYR A 230 -5.57 4.03 14.21
N TRP A 231 -4.27 3.95 14.50
CA TRP A 231 -3.45 5.08 14.94
C TRP A 231 -2.07 5.05 14.29
N ALA A 232 -1.55 6.22 13.89
CA ALA A 232 -0.14 6.40 13.65
C ALA A 232 0.53 6.82 14.96
N LEU A 233 1.57 6.09 15.38
CA LEU A 233 2.30 6.31 16.63
C LEU A 233 3.23 7.51 16.54
N THR A 234 2.65 8.67 16.26
CA THR A 234 3.26 9.99 16.26
C THR A 234 3.23 10.56 17.68
N SER A 235 3.79 11.75 17.89
CA SER A 235 3.71 12.45 19.18
C SER A 235 3.11 13.84 18.96
N PRO A 236 1.83 14.07 19.33
CA PRO A 236 0.85 13.09 19.86
C PRO A 236 0.44 12.04 18.82
N GLU A 237 -0.18 10.93 19.26
CA GLU A 237 -0.69 9.90 18.35
C GLU A 237 -1.76 10.48 17.41
N THR A 238 -1.76 10.04 16.15
CA THR A 238 -2.67 10.55 15.11
C THR A 238 -3.69 9.46 14.76
N SER A 239 -4.99 9.75 14.94
CA SER A 239 -6.06 8.83 14.54
C SER A 239 -6.12 8.67 13.02
N LEU A 240 -6.32 7.43 12.56
CA LEU A 240 -6.35 7.08 11.14
C LEU A 240 -7.75 6.54 10.77
N PRO A 241 -8.67 7.39 10.29
CA PRO A 241 -9.98 6.93 9.84
C PRO A 241 -9.84 6.16 8.51
N LEU A 242 -9.80 4.83 8.60
CA LEU A 242 -9.71 3.95 7.43
C LEU A 242 -11.12 3.67 6.89
N ARG A 243 -11.24 3.64 5.55
CA ARG A 243 -12.51 3.30 4.88
C ARG A 243 -12.78 1.81 4.89
N GLU A 244 -11.72 1.03 4.69
CA GLU A 244 -11.76 -0.43 4.63
C GLU A 244 -10.74 -0.98 5.62
N ARG A 245 -11.12 -2.09 6.27
CA ARG A 245 -10.25 -2.79 7.20
C ARG A 245 -9.15 -3.53 6.42
N PRO A 246 -7.86 -3.26 6.65
CA PRO A 246 -6.78 -4.01 6.03
C PRO A 246 -6.73 -5.45 6.57
N LEU A 247 -6.79 -6.45 5.67
CA LEU A 247 -6.43 -7.84 5.99
C LEU A 247 -4.92 -8.07 5.80
N LYS A 248 -4.28 -7.17 5.05
CA LYS A 248 -2.85 -7.18 4.74
C LYS A 248 -2.33 -5.75 4.72
N VAL A 249 -1.20 -5.53 5.37
CA VAL A 249 -0.54 -4.22 5.46
C VAL A 249 0.80 -4.27 4.76
N GLY A 250 1.03 -3.31 3.85
CA GLY A 250 2.30 -3.11 3.17
C GLY A 250 3.10 -2.02 3.86
N ILE A 251 4.36 -2.31 4.18
CA ILE A 251 5.28 -1.37 4.83
C ILE A 251 6.37 -1.03 3.83
N PHE A 252 6.52 0.26 3.52
CA PHE A 252 7.45 0.78 2.53
C PHE A 252 8.43 1.73 3.20
N LEU A 253 9.72 1.44 3.09
CA LEU A 253 10.80 2.28 3.60
C LEU A 253 11.62 2.82 2.42
N ASN A 254 11.77 4.13 2.35
CA ASN A 254 12.76 4.79 1.52
C ASN A 254 13.76 5.48 2.45
N TYR A 255 14.92 4.83 2.65
CA TYR A 255 15.88 5.25 3.65
C TYR A 255 16.47 6.63 3.33
N GLU A 256 16.91 6.85 2.09
CA GLU A 256 17.51 8.12 1.68
C GLU A 256 16.51 9.30 1.68
N ALA A 257 15.25 9.03 1.36
CA ALA A 257 14.21 10.07 1.38
C ALA A 257 13.62 10.32 2.77
N GLY A 258 13.91 9.46 3.75
CA GLY A 258 13.36 9.62 5.10
C GLY A 258 11.90 9.21 5.25
N ASP A 259 11.37 8.44 4.30
CA ASP A 259 9.95 8.13 4.21
C ASP A 259 9.65 6.71 4.70
N VAL A 260 8.62 6.60 5.54
CA VAL A 260 7.98 5.33 5.93
C VAL A 260 6.50 5.45 5.61
N SER A 261 6.01 4.60 4.70
CA SER A 261 4.62 4.59 4.28
C SER A 261 3.96 3.24 4.54
N PHE A 262 2.67 3.30 4.85
CA PHE A 262 1.81 2.16 5.13
C PHE A 262 0.66 2.13 4.13
N TYR A 263 0.35 0.94 3.63
CA TYR A 263 -0.71 0.72 2.65
C TYR A 263 -1.61 -0.42 3.07
N ASN A 264 -2.90 -0.25 2.81
CA ASN A 264 -3.84 -1.34 2.85
C ASN A 264 -3.67 -2.14 1.55
N MET A 265 -3.13 -3.34 1.66
CA MET A 265 -2.87 -4.20 0.50
C MET A 265 -4.13 -4.98 0.08
N THR A 266 -5.22 -4.87 0.84
CA THR A 266 -6.52 -5.44 0.48
C THR A 266 -7.20 -4.63 -0.62
N ASP A 267 -7.18 -3.30 -0.54
CA ASP A 267 -7.81 -2.39 -1.52
C ASP A 267 -6.82 -1.47 -2.25
N GLY A 268 -5.54 -1.49 -1.88
CA GLY A 268 -4.48 -0.64 -2.44
C GLY A 268 -4.48 0.79 -1.90
N SER A 269 -5.30 1.12 -0.91
CA SER A 269 -5.37 2.48 -0.36
C SER A 269 -4.15 2.83 0.49
N HIS A 270 -3.79 4.11 0.49
CA HIS A 270 -2.78 4.65 1.40
C HIS A 270 -3.37 4.73 2.80
N ILE A 271 -2.62 4.26 3.80
CA ILE A 271 -2.99 4.34 5.22
C ILE A 271 -2.37 5.60 5.83
N PHE A 272 -1.04 5.68 5.78
CA PHE A 272 -0.29 6.76 6.44
C PHE A 272 1.13 6.83 5.92
N THR A 273 1.70 8.04 5.84
CA THR A 273 3.14 8.24 5.64
C THR A 273 3.65 9.15 6.75
N PHE A 274 4.71 8.71 7.44
CA PHE A 274 5.34 9.54 8.45
C PHE A 274 5.92 10.82 7.82
N PRO A 275 5.92 11.95 8.54
CA PRO A 275 6.69 13.13 8.14
C PRO A 275 8.13 12.74 7.84
N GLN A 276 8.77 13.40 6.88
CA GLN A 276 10.14 13.06 6.48
C GLN A 276 11.09 13.09 7.68
N ASN A 277 11.93 12.07 7.77
CA ASN A 277 12.91 11.92 8.84
C ASN A 277 14.32 11.85 8.28
N THR A 278 15.30 12.29 9.05
CA THR A 278 16.70 11.93 8.78
C THR A 278 17.00 10.66 9.56
N PHE A 279 17.07 9.52 8.87
CA PHE A 279 17.47 8.27 9.50
C PHE A 279 18.97 8.26 9.74
N CYS A 280 19.36 7.76 10.91
CA CYS A 280 20.75 7.55 11.30
C CYS A 280 20.85 6.16 11.92
N GLY A 281 21.79 5.36 11.42
CA GLY A 281 22.00 3.99 11.87
C GLY A 281 21.07 2.98 11.20
N VAL A 282 20.97 1.80 11.82
CA VAL A 282 20.24 0.67 11.24
C VAL A 282 18.78 0.71 11.67
N LEU A 283 17.88 0.47 10.73
CA LEU A 283 16.45 0.27 10.94
C LEU A 283 16.09 -1.21 10.78
N ARG A 284 15.12 -1.66 11.56
CA ARG A 284 14.63 -3.05 11.55
C ARG A 284 13.10 -3.08 11.50
N PRO A 285 12.50 -4.08 10.82
CA PRO A 285 11.06 -4.33 10.90
C PRO A 285 10.62 -4.60 12.34
N LEU A 286 9.44 -4.11 12.71
CA LEU A 286 8.88 -4.19 14.06
C LEU A 286 7.48 -4.81 14.02
N PHE A 287 7.24 -5.76 14.91
CA PHE A 287 5.96 -6.45 15.07
C PHE A 287 5.60 -6.53 16.55
N ARG A 288 4.33 -6.24 16.88
CA ARG A 288 3.81 -6.33 18.25
C ARG A 288 2.41 -6.93 18.27
N LEU A 289 2.18 -7.86 19.19
CA LEU A 289 0.84 -8.33 19.57
C LEU A 289 0.43 -7.70 20.89
N TRP A 290 -0.84 -7.40 21.12
CA TRP A 290 -1.26 -6.74 22.36
C TRP A 290 -1.64 -7.71 23.48
N SER A 291 -2.18 -8.87 23.11
CA SER A 291 -2.73 -9.85 24.05
C SER A 291 -2.73 -11.26 23.46
N SER A 292 -3.07 -12.25 24.28
CA SER A 292 -3.34 -13.62 23.86
C SER A 292 -4.40 -13.73 22.78
N ASP A 293 -5.36 -12.81 22.78
CA ASP A 293 -6.53 -12.85 21.90
C ASP A 293 -6.24 -12.17 20.56
N SER A 294 -5.03 -11.61 20.39
CA SER A 294 -4.65 -10.86 19.20
C SER A 294 -4.43 -11.74 17.97
N GLY A 295 -4.53 -13.08 18.03
CA GLY A 295 -4.30 -13.94 16.87
C GLY A 295 -2.83 -14.03 16.46
N SER A 296 -2.52 -13.99 15.16
CA SER A 296 -1.15 -14.16 14.64
C SER A 296 -0.82 -13.20 13.51
N LEU A 297 0.39 -12.63 13.53
CA LEU A 297 0.94 -11.88 12.38
C LEU A 297 1.77 -12.81 11.51
N THR A 298 1.56 -12.78 10.20
CA THR A 298 2.32 -13.59 9.24
C THR A 298 2.94 -12.71 8.16
N ILE A 299 4.26 -12.78 8.01
CA ILE A 299 5.00 -12.06 6.97
C ILE A 299 4.82 -12.80 5.64
N CYS A 300 4.38 -12.08 4.60
CA CYS A 300 4.24 -12.65 3.27
C CYS A 300 5.61 -12.95 2.66
N SER A 301 5.73 -14.11 2.00
CA SER A 301 6.93 -14.41 1.20
C SER A 301 7.01 -13.44 0.02
N ALA A 302 8.19 -12.84 -0.20
CA ALA A 302 8.52 -12.35 -1.53
C ALA A 302 8.51 -13.57 -2.48
N GLU A 303 7.79 -13.48 -3.59
CA GLU A 303 7.56 -14.58 -4.53
C GLU A 303 8.86 -15.34 -4.88
N GLY A 304 8.88 -16.68 -4.72
CA GLY A 304 10.00 -17.51 -5.20
C GLY A 304 10.43 -18.73 -4.39
N GLU A 305 9.72 -19.20 -3.36
CA GLU A 305 10.00 -20.55 -2.81
C GLU A 305 9.41 -21.60 -3.75
N CYS A 306 10.20 -22.02 -4.74
CA CYS A 306 10.01 -23.31 -5.39
C CYS A 306 10.15 -24.38 -4.31
N THR A 307 9.04 -24.92 -3.82
CA THR A 307 9.07 -26.13 -3.02
C THR A 307 9.55 -27.26 -3.93
N ASP A 308 10.84 -27.57 -3.88
CA ASP A 308 11.33 -28.86 -4.34
C ASP A 308 10.66 -29.93 -3.47
N VAL A 309 9.54 -30.44 -3.96
CA VAL A 309 8.99 -31.70 -3.49
C VAL A 309 10.01 -32.74 -3.93
N VAL A 310 10.89 -33.13 -3.02
CA VAL A 310 11.75 -34.30 -3.18
C VAL A 310 10.82 -35.52 -3.23
N ILE A 311 10.42 -35.91 -4.43
CA ILE A 311 9.79 -37.20 -4.68
C ILE A 311 10.88 -38.25 -4.43
N HIS A 312 10.82 -38.92 -3.29
CA HIS A 312 11.58 -40.15 -3.08
C HIS A 312 11.13 -41.18 -4.12
N LYS A 313 12.04 -41.49 -5.07
CA LYS A 313 11.91 -42.66 -5.94
C LYS A 313 11.99 -43.91 -5.05
N PRO A 314 11.02 -44.84 -5.13
CA PRO A 314 11.12 -46.11 -4.43
C PRO A 314 12.20 -46.97 -5.08
N THR A 315 13.16 -47.40 -4.28
CA THR A 315 14.23 -48.33 -4.66
C THR A 315 13.61 -49.70 -4.96
N LEU A 316 13.65 -50.13 -6.22
CA LEU A 316 13.34 -51.51 -6.60
C LEU A 316 14.41 -52.43 -5.99
N GLN A 317 13.98 -53.28 -5.05
CA GLN A 317 14.73 -54.44 -4.60
C GLN A 317 14.73 -55.47 -5.73
N VAL A 318 15.90 -55.74 -6.32
CA VAL A 318 16.11 -56.89 -7.18
C VAL A 318 16.26 -58.11 -6.27
N LYS A 319 15.41 -59.11 -6.51
CA LYS A 319 15.42 -60.42 -5.87
C LYS A 319 16.21 -61.40 -6.71
#